data_AF-A0A6M3XV86-F1
#
_entry.id   AF-A0A6M3XV86-F1
#
_cell.length_a   1.000
_cell.length_b   1.000
_cell.length_c   1.000
_cell.angle_alpha   90.00
_cell.angle_beta   90.00
_cell.angle_gamma   90.00
#
_symmetry.space_group_name_H-M   'P 1'
#
loop_
_entity.id
_entity.type
_entity.pdbx_description
1 polymer ?
#
loop_
_entity_poly.entity_id
_entity_poly.type
_entity_poly.pdbx_seq_one_letter_code
_entity_poly.pdbx_strand_id
1 'polypeptide(L)'
;MRVLSDTLTAAQSGRSGISPLAKIVLTYSANTYTYDWRRVATSNTRLLKSTHTEKQWSSPATVVLNDSDLTLTSLDLEGYKAVISYGFTTSEGDEWSATAPLWVI
;
A
#
# COMPACT_ATOMS: atom_id res chain seq x y z
N MET A 1 8.78 15.51 -6.52
CA MET A 1 9.66 14.58 -5.79
C MET A 1 9.05 14.37 -4.41
N ARG A 2 8.82 13.13 -3.99
CA ARG A 2 8.31 12.85 -2.63
C ARG A 2 9.45 13.09 -1.64
N VAL A 3 9.11 13.63 -0.47
CA VAL A 3 10.07 13.71 0.64
C VAL A 3 10.12 12.34 1.28
N LEU A 4 11.31 11.76 1.36
CA LEU A 4 11.59 10.49 2.01
C LEU A 4 12.49 10.78 3.21
N SER A 5 12.40 9.95 4.25
CA SER A 5 13.42 9.95 5.31
C SER A 5 14.76 9.47 4.74
N ASP A 6 15.85 9.86 5.40
CA ASP A 6 17.20 9.44 5.02
C ASP A 6 17.35 7.91 5.11
N THR A 7 16.73 7.30 6.14
CA THR A 7 16.66 5.86 6.37
C THR A 7 15.89 5.12 5.28
N LEU A 8 14.73 5.64 4.85
CA LEU A 8 13.96 5.07 3.73
C LEU A 8 14.68 5.24 2.40
N THR A 9 15.36 6.37 2.19
CA THR A 9 16.18 6.61 0.99
C THR A 9 17.35 5.64 0.91
N ALA A 10 18.05 5.44 2.02
CA ALA A 10 19.11 4.43 2.15
C ALA A 10 18.57 3.01 1.92
N ALA A 11 17.37 2.71 2.44
CA ALA A 11 16.74 1.41 2.25
C ALA A 11 16.32 1.15 0.78
N GLN A 12 15.80 2.18 0.09
CA GLN A 12 15.41 2.10 -1.32
C GLN A 12 16.60 2.00 -2.28
N SER A 13 17.72 2.63 -1.93
CA SER A 13 18.95 2.62 -2.73
C SER A 13 19.90 1.46 -2.38
N GLY A 14 19.70 0.82 -1.23
CA GLY A 14 20.51 -0.27 -0.71
C GLY A 14 20.33 -1.58 -1.47
N ARG A 15 21.37 -2.43 -1.44
CA ARG A 15 21.41 -3.70 -2.17
C ARG A 15 21.17 -4.88 -1.22
N SER A 16 20.04 -5.58 -1.42
CA SER A 16 19.67 -6.91 -0.89
C SER A 16 19.57 -7.06 0.64
N GLY A 17 18.49 -7.72 1.11
CA GLY A 17 18.28 -8.06 2.52
C GLY A 17 17.24 -7.21 3.26
N ILE A 18 16.72 -6.16 2.62
CA ILE A 18 15.70 -5.28 3.20
C ILE A 18 14.32 -5.80 2.82
N SER A 19 13.40 -5.85 3.78
CA SER A 19 12.04 -6.37 3.55
C SER A 19 11.17 -5.28 2.94
N PRO A 20 10.75 -5.40 1.67
CA PRO A 20 9.84 -4.44 1.07
C PRO A 20 8.48 -4.54 1.72
N LEU A 21 7.74 -3.43 1.67
CA LEU A 21 6.39 -3.30 2.16
C LEU A 21 5.53 -2.60 1.12
N ALA A 22 4.27 -2.99 1.03
CA ALA A 22 3.25 -2.25 0.31
C ALA A 22 2.00 -2.13 1.17
N LYS A 23 1.30 -1.00 1.08
CA LYS A 23 0.07 -0.75 1.84
C LYS A 23 -0.93 -0.03 0.97
N ILE A 24 -2.20 -0.33 1.16
CA ILE A 24 -3.31 0.44 0.64
C ILE A 24 -4.18 0.89 1.81
N VAL A 25 -4.48 2.18 1.83
CA VAL A 25 -5.44 2.77 2.75
C VAL A 25 -6.65 3.23 1.95
N LEU A 26 -7.82 2.69 2.25
CA LEU A 26 -9.10 3.00 1.63
C LEU A 26 -9.89 3.87 2.61
N THR A 27 -10.31 5.04 2.16
CA THR A 27 -11.08 5.99 2.98
C THR A 27 -12.33 6.43 2.27
N TYR A 28 -13.46 6.39 2.97
CA TYR A 28 -14.73 6.93 2.51
C TYR A 28 -15.54 7.41 3.71
N SER A 29 -15.81 8.72 3.77
CA SER A 29 -16.46 9.34 4.93
C SER A 29 -15.72 8.98 6.24
N ALA A 30 -16.40 8.39 7.22
CA ALA A 30 -15.81 7.95 8.49
C ALA A 30 -15.11 6.57 8.42
N ASN A 31 -15.26 5.82 7.33
CA ASN A 31 -14.71 4.47 7.22
C ASN A 31 -13.27 4.51 6.71
N THR A 32 -12.39 3.75 7.36
CA THR A 32 -11.00 3.57 6.96
C THR A 32 -10.64 2.09 7.01
N TYR A 33 -10.20 1.54 5.87
CA TYR A 33 -9.65 0.19 5.79
C TYR A 33 -8.18 0.26 5.40
N THR A 34 -7.35 -0.53 6.08
CA THR A 34 -5.91 -0.59 5.81
C THR A 34 -5.49 -2.02 5.58
N TYR A 35 -4.89 -2.28 4.42
CA TYR A 35 -4.37 -3.59 4.05
C TYR A 35 -2.93 -3.47 3.61
N ASP A 36 -2.10 -4.41 4.02
CA ASP A 36 -0.69 -4.42 3.68
C ASP A 36 -0.24 -5.73 3.03
N TRP A 37 0.88 -5.62 2.34
CA TRP A 37 1.72 -6.73 1.93
C TRP A 37 3.05 -6.56 2.67
N ARG A 38 3.48 -7.64 3.30
CA ARG A 38 4.73 -7.75 4.04
C ARG A 38 5.19 -9.20 4.01
N ARG A 39 6.49 -9.42 4.14
CA ARG A 39 7.07 -10.78 4.15
C ARG A 39 6.56 -11.63 5.31
N VAL A 40 6.37 -11.02 6.48
CA VAL A 40 5.89 -11.68 7.70
C VAL A 40 4.46 -11.24 7.95
N ALA A 41 3.50 -12.15 7.79
CA ALA A 41 2.08 -11.82 7.85
C ALA A 41 1.62 -11.31 9.23
N THR A 42 0.70 -10.36 9.21
CA THR A 42 -0.04 -9.84 10.36
C THR A 42 -1.54 -9.91 10.07
N SER A 43 -2.40 -9.48 11.00
CA SER A 43 -3.87 -9.45 10.81
C SER A 43 -4.32 -8.62 9.60
N ASN A 44 -3.53 -7.62 9.19
CA ASN A 44 -3.85 -6.72 8.08
C ASN A 44 -3.18 -7.14 6.76
N THR A 45 -2.45 -8.25 6.75
CA THR A 45 -1.72 -8.74 5.58
C THR A 45 -2.65 -9.45 4.63
N ARG A 46 -3.38 -8.65 3.86
CA ARG A 46 -4.35 -9.10 2.86
C ARG A 46 -3.96 -8.75 1.44
N LEU A 47 -3.03 -7.83 1.23
CA LEU A 47 -2.60 -7.47 -0.11
C LEU A 47 -1.78 -8.63 -0.69
N LEU A 48 -2.27 -9.26 -1.76
CA LEU A 48 -1.60 -10.37 -2.44
C LEU A 48 -0.74 -9.88 -3.61
N LYS A 49 -1.29 -8.92 -4.35
CA LYS A 49 -0.64 -8.35 -5.54
C LYS A 49 -1.09 -6.91 -5.72
N SER A 50 -0.16 -6.05 -6.12
CA SER A 50 -0.46 -4.71 -6.58
C SER A 50 0.27 -4.44 -7.89
N THR A 51 -0.46 -4.01 -8.90
CA THR A 51 0.10 -3.41 -10.12
C THR A 51 -0.23 -1.93 -10.07
N HIS A 52 0.75 -1.05 -10.21
CA HIS A 52 0.53 0.39 -10.21
C HIS A 52 1.46 1.02 -11.24
N THR A 53 0.88 1.71 -12.19
CA THR A 53 1.63 2.37 -13.27
C THR A 53 1.43 3.87 -13.13
N GLU A 54 2.39 4.56 -12.55
CA GLU A 54 2.37 6.02 -12.43
C GLU A 54 2.67 6.64 -13.80
N LYS A 55 1.70 7.35 -14.40
CA LYS A 55 1.89 8.16 -15.61
C LYS A 55 1.59 9.63 -15.31
N GLN A 56 2.00 10.50 -16.22
CA GLN A 56 1.86 11.96 -16.08
C GLN A 56 0.40 12.42 -15.88
N TRP A 57 -0.56 11.76 -16.55
CA TRP A 57 -1.97 12.17 -16.54
C TRP A 57 -2.93 11.10 -15.98
N SER A 58 -2.45 9.87 -15.78
CA SER A 58 -3.24 8.79 -15.20
C SER A 58 -2.35 7.84 -14.43
N SER A 59 -2.81 7.35 -13.29
CA SER A 59 -2.06 6.39 -12.48
C SER A 59 -2.92 5.16 -12.19
N PRO A 60 -3.22 4.33 -13.22
CA PRO A 60 -4.03 3.14 -13.01
C PRO A 60 -3.33 2.18 -12.06
N ALA A 61 -4.10 1.64 -11.12
CA ALA A 61 -3.66 0.61 -10.21
C ALA A 61 -4.68 -0.53 -10.14
N THR A 62 -4.18 -1.74 -9.95
CA THR A 62 -4.98 -2.93 -9.69
C THR A 62 -4.41 -3.60 -8.45
N VAL A 63 -5.28 -3.83 -7.46
CA VAL A 63 -4.92 -4.41 -6.18
C VAL A 63 -5.76 -5.68 -5.97
N VAL A 64 -5.09 -6.76 -5.60
CA VAL A 64 -5.72 -8.04 -5.26
C VAL A 64 -5.60 -8.22 -3.75
N LEU A 65 -6.75 -8.33 -3.09
CA LEU A 65 -6.84 -8.58 -1.65
C LEU A 65 -7.28 -10.03 -1.40
N ASN A 66 -6.77 -10.62 -0.34
CA ASN A 66 -7.23 -11.90 0.18
C ASN A 66 -8.52 -11.71 0.98
N ASP A 67 -9.56 -12.45 0.58
CA ASP A 67 -10.86 -12.48 1.24
C ASP A 67 -11.26 -13.89 1.69
N SER A 68 -10.28 -14.69 2.14
CA SER A 68 -10.56 -16.03 2.66
C SER A 68 -11.51 -16.07 3.86
N ASP A 69 -11.73 -14.94 4.52
CA ASP A 69 -12.65 -14.79 5.67
C ASP A 69 -13.98 -14.12 5.30
N LEU A 70 -14.22 -13.83 4.01
CA LEU A 70 -15.47 -13.32 3.45
C LEU A 70 -15.90 -11.93 3.96
N THR A 71 -14.96 -11.15 4.49
CA THR A 71 -15.24 -9.82 5.05
C THR A 71 -15.20 -8.69 4.00
N LEU A 72 -14.49 -8.89 2.89
CA LEU A 72 -14.35 -7.90 1.82
C LEU A 72 -15.45 -8.01 0.78
N THR A 73 -15.93 -9.22 0.46
CA THR A 73 -17.00 -9.43 -0.52
C THR A 73 -18.31 -8.74 -0.09
N SER A 74 -18.53 -8.53 1.20
CA SER A 74 -19.68 -7.77 1.71
C SER A 74 -19.51 -6.25 1.65
N LEU A 75 -18.32 -5.74 1.34
CA LEU A 75 -18.04 -4.30 1.28
C LEU A 75 -18.16 -3.79 -0.15
N ASP A 76 -19.03 -2.82 -0.35
CA ASP A 76 -18.96 -1.97 -1.52
C ASP A 76 -17.83 -0.95 -1.32
N LEU A 77 -16.76 -1.12 -2.10
CA LEU A 77 -15.56 -0.28 -2.06
C LEU A 77 -15.55 0.75 -3.20
N GLU A 78 -16.55 0.76 -4.09
CA GLU A 78 -16.64 1.74 -5.17
C GLU A 78 -16.67 3.17 -4.60
N GLY A 79 -15.91 4.09 -5.19
CA GLY A 79 -15.83 5.48 -4.74
C GLY A 79 -14.97 5.71 -3.49
N TYR A 80 -14.35 4.69 -2.89
CA TYR A 80 -13.35 4.90 -1.85
C TYR A 80 -12.12 5.62 -2.42
N LYS A 81 -11.57 6.55 -1.64
CA LYS A 81 -10.27 7.15 -1.91
C LYS A 81 -9.18 6.17 -1.46
N ALA A 82 -8.36 5.72 -2.39
CA ALA A 82 -7.26 4.80 -2.18
C ALA A 82 -5.92 5.54 -2.15
N VAL A 83 -5.11 5.28 -1.13
CA VAL A 83 -3.70 5.72 -1.09
C VAL A 83 -2.82 4.49 -1.01
N ILE A 84 -2.08 4.22 -2.08
CA ILE A 84 -1.06 3.18 -2.10
C ILE A 84 0.21 3.76 -1.48
N SER A 85 0.94 2.98 -0.72
CA SER A 85 2.23 3.35 -0.15
C SER A 85 3.22 2.23 -0.35
N TYR A 86 4.44 2.58 -0.75
CA TYR A 86 5.56 1.65 -0.84
C TYR A 86 6.58 1.95 0.23
N GLY A 87 7.11 0.92 0.86
CA GLY A 87 7.91 1.08 2.05
C GLY A 87 8.94 -0.01 2.21
N PHE A 88 9.71 0.12 3.28
CA PHE A 88 10.68 -0.85 3.74
C PHE A 88 10.65 -0.90 5.25
N THR A 89 10.89 -2.08 5.82
CA THR A 89 11.22 -2.19 7.24
C THR A 89 12.70 -1.82 7.41
N THR A 90 12.98 -0.73 8.13
CA THR A 90 14.31 -0.22 8.44
C THR A 90 14.67 -0.48 9.91
N SER A 91 15.84 0.00 10.35
CA SER A 91 16.22 -0.04 11.77
C SER A 91 15.32 0.80 12.67
N GLU A 92 14.59 1.76 12.10
CA GLU A 92 13.64 2.62 12.82
C GLU A 92 12.20 2.11 12.76
N GLY A 93 11.96 1.01 12.05
CA GLY A 93 10.64 0.38 11.90
C GLY A 93 10.11 0.43 10.46
N ASP A 94 8.79 0.30 10.31
CA ASP A 94 8.13 0.30 9.00
C ASP A 94 7.99 1.74 8.49
N GLU A 95 8.72 2.08 7.42
CA GLU A 95 8.69 3.40 6.80
C GLU A 95 8.00 3.37 5.44
N TRP A 96 7.24 4.42 5.11
CA TRP A 96 6.32 4.43 3.96
C TRP A 96 6.45 5.68 3.11
N SER A 97 6.38 5.50 1.79
CA SER A 97 6.25 6.55 0.78
C SER A 97 4.88 6.47 0.14
N ALA A 98 4.00 7.42 0.49
CA ALA A 98 2.65 7.49 -0.04
C ALA A 98 2.64 7.96 -1.50
N THR A 99 1.81 7.32 -2.34
CA THR A 99 1.56 7.73 -3.71
C THR A 99 0.49 8.80 -3.79
N ALA A 100 0.30 9.36 -4.99
CA ALA A 100 -0.88 10.19 -5.25
C ALA A 100 -2.16 9.38 -4.95
N PRO A 101 -3.19 10.02 -4.38
CA PRO A 101 -4.46 9.36 -4.11
C PRO A 101 -5.16 8.98 -5.42
N LEU A 102 -5.77 7.80 -5.41
CA LEU A 102 -6.58 7.24 -6.48
C LEU A 102 -8.02 7.05 -5.98
N TRP A 103 -8.93 6.75 -6.90
CA TRP A 103 -10.32 6.41 -6.59
C TRP A 103 -10.58 4.98 -7.05
N VAL A 104 -11.26 4.21 -6.22
CA VAL A 104 -11.76 2.88 -6.59
C VAL A 104 -12.90 3.06 -7.58
N ILE A 105 -12.82 2.35 -8.70
CA ILE A 105 -13.79 2.29 -9.78
C ILE A 105 -14.33 0.87 -9.93
#